data_AF-A0A176YB62-F1
#
_entry.id   AF-A0A176YB62-F1
#
_cell.length_a   1.000
_cell.length_b   1.000
_cell.length_c   1.000
_cell.angle_alpha   90.00
_cell.angle_beta   90.00
_cell.angle_gamma   90.00
#
_symmetry.space_group_name_H-M   'P 1'
#
loop_
_entity.id
_entity.type
_entity.pdbx_description
1 polymer ?
#
loop_
_entity_poly.entity_id
_entity_poly.type
_entity_poly.pdbx_seq_one_letter_code
_entity_poly.pdbx_strand_id
1 'polypeptide(L)'
;MDNRINEIRRIIRALRESMLEAEAIMCDQINRDKDCTFVAEEIMKMRTVMSVLVQERITLGDSDPILVKSLFIPSRPPEARRSAG
;
A
#
# COMPACT_ATOMS: atom_id res chain seq x y z
N MET A 1 -18.03 12.56 -16.40
CA MET A 1 -17.48 12.47 -15.03
C MET A 1 -18.62 12.08 -14.12
N ASP A 2 -18.59 10.85 -13.61
CA ASP A 2 -19.59 10.38 -12.67
C ASP A 2 -19.13 10.76 -11.25
N ASN A 3 -19.95 11.48 -10.51
CA ASN A 3 -19.58 11.99 -9.18
C ASN A 3 -19.12 10.86 -8.25
N ARG A 4 -19.76 9.69 -8.39
CA ARG A 4 -19.42 8.47 -7.64
C ARG A 4 -18.05 7.91 -7.99
N ILE A 5 -17.70 7.83 -9.28
CA ILE A 5 -16.38 7.36 -9.73
C ILE A 5 -15.28 8.27 -9.18
N ASN A 6 -15.48 9.58 -9.27
CA ASN A 6 -14.52 10.56 -8.74
C ASN A 6 -14.32 10.41 -7.22
N GLU A 7 -15.39 10.16 -6.47
CA GLU A 7 -15.30 9.95 -5.03
C GLU A 7 -14.58 8.64 -4.68
N ILE A 8 -14.88 7.54 -5.37
CA ILE A 8 -14.16 6.27 -5.18
C ILE A 8 -12.67 6.45 -5.51
N ARG A 9 -12.33 7.17 -6.59
CA ARG A 9 -10.94 7.49 -6.92
C ARG A 9 -10.25 8.30 -5.82
N ARG A 10 -10.95 9.26 -5.22
CA ARG A 10 -10.45 10.08 -4.09
C ARG A 10 -10.18 9.22 -2.86
N ILE A 11 -11.11 8.35 -2.48
CA ILE A 11 -10.98 7.45 -1.34
C ILE A 11 -9.84 6.45 -1.56
N ILE A 12 -9.73 5.85 -2.76
CA ILE A 12 -8.63 4.94 -3.09
C ILE A 12 -7.27 5.64 -2.96
N ARG A 13 -7.15 6.91 -3.41
CA ARG A 13 -5.90 7.68 -3.26
C ARG A 13 -5.54 7.86 -1.79
N ALA A 14 -6.47 8.36 -0.99
CA ALA A 14 -6.25 8.58 0.44
C ALA A 14 -5.90 7.28 1.17
N LEU A 15 -6.63 6.19 0.89
CA LEU A 15 -6.37 4.89 1.50
C LEU A 15 -4.99 4.33 1.11
N ARG A 16 -4.54 4.52 -0.14
CA ARG A 16 -3.17 4.15 -0.55
C ARG A 16 -2.11 4.93 0.19
N GLU A 17 -2.32 6.23 0.43
CA GLU A 17 -1.38 7.06 1.21
C GLU A 17 -1.28 6.54 2.65
N SER A 18 -2.41 6.24 3.30
CA SER A 18 -2.42 5.63 4.64
C SER A 18 -1.78 4.24 4.68
N MET A 19 -1.97 3.42 3.64
CA MET A 19 -1.33 2.11 3.52
C MET A 19 0.20 2.24 3.43
N LEU A 20 0.70 3.18 2.63
CA LEU A 20 2.15 3.42 2.50
C LEU A 20 2.78 3.91 3.81
N GLU A 21 2.06 4.74 4.57
CA GLU A 21 2.49 5.18 5.90
C GLU A 21 2.56 4.01 6.89
N ALA A 22 1.53 3.17 6.92
CA ALA A 22 1.53 1.96 7.76
C ALA A 22 2.65 0.99 7.37
N GLU A 23 2.91 0.80 6.07
CA GLU A 23 4.03 -0.02 5.59
C GLU A 23 5.38 0.56 6.04
N ALA A 24 5.57 1.89 5.99
CA ALA A 24 6.78 2.53 6.49
C ALA A 24 6.97 2.33 8.00
N ILE A 25 5.89 2.42 8.79
CA ILE A 25 5.91 2.14 10.23
C ILE A 25 6.26 0.68 10.48
N MET A 26 5.66 -0.26 9.75
CA MET A 26 5.92 -1.69 9.87
C MET A 26 7.39 -2.00 9.54
N CYS A 27 7.94 -1.40 8.47
CA CYS A 27 9.35 -1.53 8.13
C CYS A 27 10.28 -0.99 9.24
N ASP A 28 9.97 0.15 9.87
CA ASP A 28 10.74 0.65 11.00
C ASP A 28 10.69 -0.28 12.22
N GLN A 29 9.52 -0.87 12.51
CA GLN A 29 9.38 -1.86 13.58
C GLN A 29 10.20 -3.12 13.31
N ILE A 30 10.13 -3.66 12.10
CA ILE A 30 10.93 -4.83 11.67
C ILE A 30 12.44 -4.53 11.79
N ASN A 31 12.89 -3.37 11.30
CA ASN A 31 14.30 -2.98 11.36
C ASN A 31 14.84 -2.79 12.79
N ARG A 32 13.94 -2.68 13.78
CA ARG A 32 14.25 -2.52 15.20
C ARG A 32 13.92 -3.79 16.00
N ASP A 33 13.63 -4.90 15.34
CA ASP A 33 13.22 -6.18 15.93
C ASP A 33 12.04 -6.02 16.91
N LYS A 34 11.11 -5.09 16.62
CA LYS A 34 9.89 -4.87 17.40
C LYS A 34 8.74 -5.70 16.86
N ASP A 35 7.78 -6.03 17.73
CA ASP A 35 6.51 -6.62 17.32
C ASP A 35 5.77 -5.67 16.37
N CYS A 36 5.37 -6.20 15.22
CA CYS A 36 4.65 -5.49 14.17
C CYS A 36 3.25 -6.06 13.88
N THR A 37 2.78 -7.01 14.70
CA THR A 37 1.51 -7.72 14.50
C THR A 37 0.34 -6.75 14.33
N PHE A 38 0.25 -5.73 15.19
CA PHE A 38 -0.81 -4.72 15.11
C PHE A 38 -0.81 -3.96 13.78
N VAL A 39 0.36 -3.50 13.31
CA VAL A 39 0.45 -2.75 12.05
C VAL A 39 0.16 -3.65 10.85
N ALA A 40 0.61 -4.91 10.90
CA ALA A 40 0.31 -5.91 9.89
C ALA A 40 -1.21 -6.18 9.78
N GLU A 41 -1.90 -6.32 10.92
CA GLU A 41 -3.36 -6.49 10.95
C GLU A 41 -4.09 -5.27 10.35
N GLU A 42 -3.66 -4.06 10.68
CA GLU A 42 -4.24 -2.83 10.12
C GLU A 42 -4.03 -2.75 8.60
N ILE A 43 -2.85 -3.11 8.09
CA ILE A 43 -2.58 -3.20 6.65
C ILE A 43 -3.54 -4.20 5.99
N MET A 44 -3.80 -5.35 6.61
CA MET A 44 -4.73 -6.36 6.07
C MET A 44 -6.18 -5.87 6.06
N LYS A 45 -6.61 -5.10 7.07
CA LYS A 45 -7.94 -4.44 7.07
C LYS A 45 -8.03 -3.42 5.94
N MET A 46 -7.02 -2.56 5.78
CA MET A 46 -6.98 -1.59 4.68
C MET A 46 -6.99 -2.27 3.31
N ARG A 47 -6.29 -3.40 3.13
CA ARG A 47 -6.33 -4.19 1.89
C ARG A 47 -7.74 -4.71 1.56
N THR A 48 -8.48 -5.14 2.58
CA THR A 48 -9.88 -5.57 2.40
C THR A 48 -10.75 -4.41 1.89
N VAL A 49 -10.64 -3.24 2.51
CA VAL A 49 -11.37 -2.04 2.08
C VAL A 49 -10.97 -1.63 0.66
N MET A 50 -9.67 -1.63 0.35
CA MET A 50 -9.15 -1.33 -0.98
C MET A 50 -9.74 -2.26 -2.05
N SER A 51 -9.82 -3.56 -1.76
CA SER A 51 -10.37 -4.55 -2.69
C SER A 51 -11.84 -4.25 -3.05
N VAL A 52 -12.65 -3.89 -2.06
CA VAL A 52 -14.06 -3.54 -2.27
C VAL A 52 -14.19 -2.29 -3.14
N LEU A 53 -13.42 -1.24 -2.85
CA LEU A 53 -13.44 0.01 -3.60
C LEU A 53 -12.97 -0.17 -5.06
N VAL A 54 -11.93 -0.99 -5.27
CA VAL A 54 -11.44 -1.31 -6.62
C VAL A 54 -12.49 -2.09 -7.40
N GLN A 55 -13.15 -3.07 -6.78
CA GLN A 55 -14.21 -3.82 -7.43
C GLN A 55 -15.38 -2.91 -7.84
N GLU A 56 -15.82 -2.01 -6.95
CA GLU A 56 -16.88 -1.04 -7.24
C GLU A 56 -16.48 -0.08 -8.37
N ARG A 57 -15.22 0.38 -8.38
CA ARG A 57 -14.71 1.24 -9.45
C ARG A 57 -14.78 0.54 -10.82
N ILE A 58 -14.37 -0.74 -10.86
CA ILE A 58 -14.39 -1.55 -12.08
C ILE A 58 -15.83 -1.78 -12.56
N THR A 59 -16.78 -2.06 -11.66
CA THR A 59 -18.19 -2.25 -12.04
C THR A 59 -18.83 -0.98 -12.57
N LEU A 60 -18.34 0.20 -12.15
CA LEU A 60 -18.72 1.50 -12.70
C LEU A 60 -18.00 1.84 -14.03
N GLY A 61 -17.15 0.95 -14.54
CA GLY A 61 -16.46 1.11 -15.82
C GLY A 61 -15.16 1.90 -15.75
N ASP A 62 -14.69 2.29 -14.55
CA ASP A 62 -13.40 2.98 -14.39
C ASP A 62 -12.26 1.99 -14.14
N SER A 63 -11.48 1.75 -15.19
CA SER A 63 -10.29 0.90 -15.18
C SER A 63 -8.98 1.69 -15.20
N ASP A 64 -9.05 3.03 -15.20
CA ASP A 64 -7.86 3.86 -15.32
C ASP A 64 -6.98 3.78 -14.08
N PRO A 65 -5.64 3.70 -14.22
CA PRO A 65 -4.74 3.60 -13.10
C PRO A 65 -4.86 4.83 -12.18
N ILE A 66 -4.86 4.57 -10.87
CA ILE A 66 -4.81 5.60 -9.83
C ILE A 66 -3.37 5.74 -9.37
N LEU A 67 -2.65 6.73 -9.89
CA LEU A 67 -1.26 6.98 -9.53
C LEU A 67 -1.17 7.68 -8.17
N VAL A 68 -0.35 7.14 -7.26
CA VAL A 68 0.04 7.76 -5.99
C VAL A 68 1.55 7.92 -6.03
N LYS A 69 2.08 9.02 -5.47
CA LYS A 69 3.54 9.18 -5.37
C LYS A 69 4.08 8.11 -4.43
N SER A 70 4.73 7.09 -4.96
CA SER A 70 5.46 6.12 -4.14
C SER A 70 6.70 6.82 -3.58
N LEU A 71 6.76 6.98 -2.27
CA LEU A 71 7.98 7.39 -1.56
C LEU A 71 8.85 6.17 -1.21
N PHE A 72 8.38 4.96 -1.50
CA PHE A 72 9.08 3.73 -1.14
C PHE A 72 10.10 3.36 -2.23
N ILE A 73 11.38 3.62 -1.93
CA ILE A 73 12.51 3.02 -2.63
C ILE A 73 12.80 1.70 -1.89
N PRO A 74 12.74 0.53 -2.54
CA PRO A 74 13.12 -0.71 -1.88
C PRO A 74 14.54 -0.57 -1.31
N SER A 75 14.71 -0.83 -0.01
CA SER A 75 16.02 -1.05 0.58
C SER A 75 16.70 -2.17 -0.21
N ARG A 76 17.77 -1.78 -0.89
CA ARG A 76 18.81 -2.55 -1.58
C ARG A 76 18.70 -4.08 -1.42
N PRO A 77 18.75 -4.88 -2.50
CA PRO A 77 18.85 -6.34 -2.37
C PRO A 77 20.05 -6.69 -1.48
N PRO A 78 19.95 -7.72 -0.60
CA PRO A 78 21.03 -8.09 0.29
C PRO A 78 22.28 -8.36 -0.57
N GLU A 79 23.38 -7.68 -0.26
CA GLU A 79 24.66 -7.87 -0.92
C GLU A 79 24.94 -9.37 -0.95
N ALA A 80 24.98 -9.94 -2.16
CA ALA A 80 25.47 -11.28 -2.38
C ALA A 80 26.83 -11.36 -1.71
N ARG A 81 26.91 -12.12 -0.60
CA ARG A 81 28.17 -12.39 0.08
C ARG A 81 29.14 -12.89 -0.99
N ARG A 82 30.12 -12.06 -1.31
CA ARG A 82 31.33 -12.51 -2.00
C ARG A 82 32.00 -13.50 -1.06
N SER A 83 31.72 -14.78 -1.25
CA SER A 83 32.63 -15.83 -0.82
C SER A 83 33.87 -15.73 -1.69
N ALA A 84 34.90 -15.10 -1.14
CA ALA A 84 36.27 -15.29 -1.58
C ALA A 84 36.58 -16.79 -1.47
N GLY A 85 36.99 -17.37 -2.59
CA GLY A 85 37.60 -18.70 -2.72
C GLY A 85 38.67 -18.58 -3.78
#